data_AF-A0A951LDA4-F1
#
_entry.id   AF-A0A951LDA4-F1
#
_cell.length_a   1.000
_cell.length_b   1.000
_cell.length_c   1.000
_cell.angle_alpha   90.00
_cell.angle_beta   90.00
_cell.angle_gamma   90.00
#
_symmetry.space_group_name_H-M   'P 1'
#
loop_
_entity.id
_entity.type
_entity.pdbx_description
1 polymer ?
#
loop_
_entity_poly.entity_id
_entity_poly.type
_entity_poly.pdbx_seq_one_letter_code
_entity_poly.pdbx_strand_id
1 'polypeptide(L)'
;MPAPATHTARLQLAARRPIALAVAIGLSAALAACGGGRHAGASVGRQPGATRSSLSGPFRWLVPTLGQPPAIAVENGHPGTRAWRLPGPTADVGGVAYGAVAGYVAQQAVSPGQVQRVYVDAPGAPSVRIRIFRMGWYGGTGGRLVLISGRLAARTQPSCTHRFQTGLTECRWHPTLSFTIPSALPSGVYIAQMSVRGGASDCLFVVRAATPQPLIAQLPTSTYEAYNAWGGDSLYPGGADRVGLTGSTQGVEVSYDRPYGTITGAGEFFARDVAMVQFLERYGYPVSYTTSESVDSDPGQLAGHKAVIDFGHSEYWSARQASAFAGARDAGTSLLFFSSDTFGWRVRYAAASTASSQAGSPDHVIVGYKEHAALDPSRSQPTGIFPARGATLTGSSYLGCITTRVPGPGPPTYLYYPWRPAPGLQPSWLFAATGIDAGTEIRGIVGYELDQRTALSPAGTELAGYGVARCMSVGAGEPGEPTPTAGDDLAETMLYKARSGALVFSTGTLGWELGLEPVPSASPDAPRAPDSRVVAMTRNLLAHVLAG
;
A
#
# COMPACT_ATOMS: atom_id res chain seq x y z
N MET A 1 25.16 -7.35 17.51
CA MET A 1 24.75 -8.46 18.40
C MET A 1 23.67 -9.27 17.69
N PRO A 2 23.63 -10.61 17.79
CA PRO A 2 22.94 -11.42 16.79
C PRO A 2 21.41 -11.28 16.93
N ALA A 3 20.76 -11.03 15.78
CA ALA A 3 19.31 -11.08 15.61
C ALA A 3 18.81 -12.53 15.76
N PRO A 4 17.57 -12.74 16.23
CA PRO A 4 17.11 -14.05 16.68
C PRO A 4 16.83 -14.98 15.50
N ALA A 5 17.43 -16.17 15.55
CA ALA A 5 17.12 -17.30 14.69
C ALA A 5 15.67 -17.76 14.92
N THR A 6 14.86 -17.75 13.88
CA THR A 6 13.56 -18.43 13.86
C THR A 6 13.79 -19.90 13.48
N HIS A 7 13.96 -20.74 14.49
CA HIS A 7 13.96 -22.19 14.31
C HIS A 7 12.58 -22.68 13.85
N THR A 8 12.54 -23.34 12.71
CA THR A 8 11.42 -24.16 12.24
C THR A 8 11.16 -25.32 13.21
N ALA A 9 10.13 -25.20 14.05
CA ALA A 9 9.63 -26.31 14.85
C ALA A 9 8.59 -27.11 14.04
N ARG A 10 8.95 -28.32 13.61
CA ARG A 10 8.01 -29.36 13.19
C ARG A 10 7.17 -29.77 14.41
N LEU A 11 5.87 -29.45 14.41
CA LEU A 11 4.93 -29.97 15.42
C LEU A 11 4.35 -31.31 14.95
N GLN A 12 4.76 -32.38 15.64
CA GLN A 12 4.13 -33.69 15.59
C GLN A 12 2.75 -33.66 16.27
N LEU A 13 1.80 -34.38 15.67
CA LEU A 13 0.44 -34.58 16.17
C LEU A 13 0.43 -35.20 17.58
N ALA A 14 -0.38 -34.65 18.47
CA ALA A 14 -0.93 -35.38 19.61
C ALA A 14 -2.45 -35.14 19.69
N ALA A 15 -3.21 -36.22 19.54
CA ALA A 15 -4.66 -36.25 19.58
C ALA A 15 -5.20 -35.88 20.97
N ARG A 16 -6.27 -35.07 21.02
CA ARG A 16 -7.13 -34.93 22.21
C ARG A 16 -8.61 -35.07 21.81
N ARG A 17 -9.30 -35.91 22.59
CA ARG A 17 -10.70 -36.36 22.46
C ARG A 17 -11.70 -35.23 22.75
N PRO A 18 -12.93 -35.28 22.23
CA PRO A 18 -13.95 -34.27 22.46
C PRO A 18 -14.70 -34.50 23.78
N ILE A 19 -14.98 -33.42 24.50
CA ILE A 19 -15.96 -33.39 25.59
C ILE A 19 -17.27 -32.87 25.00
N ALA A 20 -18.31 -33.71 25.08
CA ALA A 20 -19.67 -33.40 24.67
C ALA A 20 -20.33 -32.47 25.69
N LEU A 21 -21.01 -31.42 25.21
CA LEU A 21 -21.96 -30.65 26.02
C LEU A 21 -23.33 -30.76 25.35
N ALA A 22 -24.21 -31.51 25.99
CA ALA A 22 -25.62 -31.61 25.66
C ALA A 22 -26.36 -30.39 26.23
N VAL A 23 -27.16 -29.71 25.41
CA VAL A 23 -28.15 -28.74 25.88
C VAL A 23 -29.51 -29.17 25.34
N ALA A 24 -30.41 -29.40 26.29
CA ALA A 24 -31.76 -29.91 26.09
C ALA A 24 -32.70 -28.87 25.46
N ILE A 25 -33.60 -29.41 24.64
CA ILE A 25 -34.70 -28.73 23.94
C ILE A 25 -35.82 -28.45 24.94
N GLY A 26 -36.33 -27.22 24.96
CA GLY A 26 -37.61 -26.86 25.58
C GLY A 26 -38.57 -26.32 24.52
N LEU A 27 -39.55 -27.13 24.11
CA LEU A 27 -40.70 -26.71 23.32
C LEU A 27 -41.72 -26.03 24.23
N SER A 28 -42.36 -24.96 23.74
CA SER A 28 -43.69 -24.55 24.17
C SER A 28 -44.42 -23.92 22.99
N ALA A 29 -45.47 -24.60 22.53
CA ALA A 29 -46.42 -24.12 21.54
C ALA A 29 -47.60 -23.45 22.24
N ALA A 30 -48.11 -22.35 21.66
CA ALA A 30 -49.45 -21.87 21.93
C ALA A 30 -50.08 -21.33 20.63
N LEU A 31 -51.28 -21.82 20.37
CA LEU A 31 -52.13 -21.62 19.21
C LEU A 31 -52.88 -20.28 19.25
N ALA A 32 -53.09 -19.66 18.09
CA ALA A 32 -54.28 -18.89 17.70
C ALA A 32 -54.11 -18.47 16.22
N ALA A 33 -55.10 -18.36 15.35
CA ALA A 33 -56.46 -18.87 15.22
C ALA A 33 -56.82 -18.61 13.74
N CYS A 34 -57.59 -19.51 13.12
CA CYS A 34 -58.05 -19.36 11.74
C CYS A 34 -59.10 -18.24 11.61
N GLY A 35 -58.99 -17.42 10.55
CA GLY A 35 -60.05 -16.52 10.11
C GLY A 35 -59.87 -16.21 8.63
N GLY A 36 -60.68 -16.84 7.78
CA GLY A 36 -60.68 -16.65 6.32
C GLY A 36 -61.56 -15.50 5.87
N GLY A 37 -61.21 -14.88 4.75
CA GLY A 37 -62.01 -13.83 4.09
C GLY A 37 -61.41 -13.42 2.74
N ARG A 38 -62.09 -13.86 1.67
CA ARG A 38 -61.85 -13.74 0.22
C ARG A 38 -61.41 -12.34 -0.28
N HIS A 39 -60.53 -12.28 -1.30
CA HIS A 39 -60.90 -11.87 -2.67
C HIS A 39 -59.73 -11.82 -3.68
N ALA A 40 -60.08 -12.21 -4.91
CA ALA A 40 -59.53 -11.83 -6.22
C ALA A 40 -58.11 -12.27 -6.60
N GLY A 41 -58.06 -13.20 -7.55
CA GLY A 41 -56.84 -13.68 -8.19
C GLY A 41 -56.23 -12.67 -9.15
N ALA A 42 -54.90 -12.60 -9.12
CA ALA A 42 -54.08 -12.17 -10.22
C ALA A 42 -53.13 -13.33 -10.54
N SER A 43 -53.20 -13.80 -11.78
CA SER A 43 -52.34 -14.85 -12.34
C SER A 43 -50.88 -14.41 -12.32
N VAL A 44 -50.10 -14.92 -11.37
CA VAL A 44 -48.64 -14.81 -11.42
C VAL A 44 -48.14 -15.84 -12.40
N GLY A 45 -47.77 -15.37 -13.60
CA GLY A 45 -47.05 -16.14 -14.59
C GLY A 45 -45.79 -16.74 -13.97
N ARG A 46 -45.68 -18.06 -14.08
CA ARG A 46 -44.51 -18.87 -13.76
C ARG A 46 -43.29 -18.31 -14.51
N GLN A 47 -42.48 -17.50 -13.83
CA GLN A 47 -41.14 -17.12 -14.29
C GLN A 47 -40.32 -18.42 -14.46
N PRO A 48 -39.80 -18.71 -15.66
CA PRO A 48 -38.87 -19.82 -15.84
C PRO A 48 -37.66 -19.57 -14.95
N GLY A 49 -37.26 -20.60 -14.21
CA GLY A 49 -36.17 -20.54 -13.25
C GLY A 49 -34.94 -19.86 -13.83
N ALA A 50 -34.35 -18.96 -13.04
CA ALA A 50 -33.05 -18.37 -13.31
C ALA A 50 -32.06 -19.52 -13.57
N THR A 51 -31.81 -19.79 -14.84
CA THR A 51 -30.74 -20.67 -15.29
C THR A 51 -29.46 -20.10 -14.70
N ARG A 52 -28.79 -20.88 -13.85
CA ARG A 52 -27.41 -20.61 -13.45
C ARG A 52 -26.61 -20.38 -14.72
N SER A 53 -26.35 -19.11 -15.05
CA SER A 53 -25.49 -18.72 -16.16
C SER A 53 -24.12 -19.34 -15.87
N SER A 54 -23.82 -20.44 -16.57
CA SER A 54 -22.49 -20.98 -16.68
C SER A 54 -21.61 -19.91 -17.32
N LEU A 55 -20.49 -19.59 -16.69
CA LEU A 55 -19.49 -18.68 -17.26
C LEU A 55 -19.09 -19.23 -18.64
N SER A 56 -19.34 -18.47 -19.72
CA SER A 56 -18.93 -18.85 -21.09
C SER A 56 -17.42 -18.66 -21.33
N GLY A 57 -16.70 -18.09 -20.38
CA GLY A 57 -15.25 -17.88 -20.41
C GLY A 57 -14.59 -18.07 -19.03
N PRO A 58 -13.26 -17.94 -18.94
CA PRO A 58 -12.52 -18.16 -17.70
C PRO A 58 -12.87 -17.15 -16.59
N PHE A 59 -13.50 -16.03 -16.93
CA PHE A 59 -13.97 -15.01 -16.01
C PHE A 59 -15.14 -14.19 -16.60
N ARG A 60 -15.73 -13.33 -15.77
CA ARG A 60 -16.64 -12.26 -16.20
C ARG A 60 -16.35 -10.96 -15.45
N TRP A 61 -16.52 -9.84 -16.14
CA TRP A 61 -16.62 -8.52 -15.52
C TRP A 61 -18.01 -8.35 -14.89
N LEU A 62 -18.06 -7.69 -13.74
CA LEU A 62 -19.28 -7.35 -13.00
C LEU A 62 -19.62 -5.86 -13.10
N VAL A 63 -18.86 -5.13 -13.92
CA VAL A 63 -18.93 -3.69 -14.13
C VAL A 63 -18.87 -3.40 -15.64
N PRO A 64 -19.29 -2.19 -16.08
CA PRO A 64 -19.13 -1.78 -17.47
C PRO A 64 -17.67 -1.91 -17.94
N THR A 65 -17.49 -2.39 -19.17
CA THR A 65 -16.15 -2.62 -19.75
C THR A 65 -15.81 -1.66 -20.89
N LEU A 66 -16.81 -0.94 -21.41
CA LEU A 66 -16.68 0.00 -22.51
C LEU A 66 -17.21 1.37 -22.10
N GLY A 67 -16.63 2.41 -22.68
CA GLY A 67 -16.96 3.80 -22.37
C GLY A 67 -15.89 4.48 -21.53
N GLN A 68 -16.20 5.71 -21.11
CA GLN A 68 -15.33 6.51 -20.25
C GLN A 68 -15.44 6.03 -18.80
N PRO A 69 -14.33 6.02 -18.03
CA PRO A 69 -14.40 5.76 -16.62
C PRO A 69 -15.29 6.77 -15.88
N PRO A 70 -16.10 6.34 -14.89
CA PRO A 70 -16.87 7.26 -14.08
C PRO A 70 -15.95 8.12 -13.21
N ALA A 71 -16.40 9.34 -12.88
CA ALA A 71 -15.78 10.12 -11.81
C ALA A 71 -15.84 9.34 -10.47
N ILE A 72 -14.86 9.54 -9.59
CA ILE A 72 -14.76 8.81 -8.32
C ILE A 72 -16.02 8.94 -7.46
N ALA A 73 -16.67 10.11 -7.44
CA ALA A 73 -17.94 10.29 -6.73
C ALA A 73 -19.07 9.42 -7.28
N VAL A 74 -19.13 9.22 -8.60
CA VAL A 74 -20.11 8.34 -9.25
C VAL A 74 -19.76 6.87 -9.00
N GLU A 75 -18.48 6.51 -9.10
CA GLU A 75 -18.02 5.15 -8.82
C GLU A 75 -18.38 4.72 -7.40
N ASN A 76 -18.16 5.60 -6.42
CA ASN A 76 -18.48 5.35 -5.02
C ASN A 76 -19.99 5.29 -4.71
N GLY A 77 -20.85 5.69 -5.65
CA GLY A 77 -22.30 5.48 -5.57
C GLY A 77 -22.72 4.03 -5.83
N HIS A 78 -21.83 3.20 -6.36
CA HIS A 78 -22.12 1.78 -6.58
C HIS A 78 -22.02 0.94 -5.28
N PRO A 79 -22.76 -0.18 -5.19
CA PRO A 79 -22.64 -1.09 -4.06
C PRO A 79 -21.24 -1.66 -3.94
N GLY A 80 -20.62 -1.49 -2.77
CA GLY A 80 -19.38 -2.17 -2.41
C GLY A 80 -19.59 -3.43 -1.59
N THR A 81 -18.50 -4.00 -1.11
CA THR A 81 -18.46 -5.26 -0.35
C THR A 81 -17.24 -5.29 0.57
N ARG A 82 -17.31 -6.07 1.65
CA ARG A 82 -16.14 -6.41 2.50
C ARG A 82 -15.49 -7.73 2.11
N ALA A 83 -15.94 -8.39 1.05
CA ALA A 83 -15.43 -9.71 0.63
C ALA A 83 -13.99 -9.68 0.09
N TRP A 84 -13.41 -8.49 -0.12
CA TRP A 84 -11.99 -8.32 -0.39
C TRP A 84 -11.13 -8.67 0.83
N ARG A 85 -11.67 -8.50 2.05
CA ARG A 85 -10.94 -8.76 3.29
C ARG A 85 -10.82 -10.25 3.56
N LEU A 86 -9.59 -10.71 3.82
CA LEU A 86 -9.31 -12.07 4.27
C LEU A 86 -9.75 -12.27 5.74
N PRO A 87 -9.96 -13.53 6.19
CA PRO A 87 -10.14 -13.81 7.62
C PRO A 87 -8.93 -13.33 8.44
N GLY A 88 -9.17 -12.90 9.68
CA GLY A 88 -8.12 -12.42 10.58
C GLY A 88 -8.63 -11.39 11.59
N PRO A 89 -7.80 -11.01 12.58
CA PRO A 89 -8.11 -9.99 13.58
C PRO A 89 -8.64 -8.71 12.95
N THR A 90 -9.65 -8.09 13.53
CA THR A 90 -10.27 -6.86 12.97
C THR A 90 -9.31 -5.69 12.84
N ALA A 91 -8.24 -5.67 13.62
CA ALA A 91 -7.17 -4.68 13.53
C ALA A 91 -6.42 -4.74 12.20
N ASP A 92 -6.30 -5.95 11.61
CA ASP A 92 -5.67 -6.15 10.32
C ASP A 92 -6.70 -5.86 9.23
N VAL A 93 -6.56 -4.70 8.58
CA VAL A 93 -7.53 -4.18 7.60
C VAL A 93 -7.74 -5.16 6.46
N GLY A 94 -6.65 -5.69 5.89
CA GLY A 94 -6.68 -6.71 4.83
C GLY A 94 -7.04 -8.12 5.31
N GLY A 95 -6.94 -8.39 6.61
CA GLY A 95 -6.92 -9.75 7.16
C GLY A 95 -5.54 -10.41 7.04
N VAL A 96 -5.51 -11.75 7.06
CA VAL A 96 -4.26 -12.52 7.08
C VAL A 96 -4.30 -13.59 5.99
N ALA A 97 -3.24 -13.68 5.18
CA ALA A 97 -3.07 -14.77 4.22
C ALA A 97 -2.89 -16.12 4.94
N TYR A 98 -3.43 -17.19 4.37
CA TYR A 98 -3.33 -18.52 4.98
C TYR A 98 -3.33 -19.64 3.93
N GLY A 99 -2.78 -20.78 4.32
CA GLY A 99 -2.63 -21.94 3.44
C GLY A 99 -1.54 -21.75 2.38
N ALA A 100 -1.27 -22.81 1.61
CA ALA A 100 -0.26 -22.80 0.56
C ALA A 100 -0.84 -22.23 -0.75
N VAL A 101 -1.00 -20.90 -0.81
CA VAL A 101 -1.35 -20.16 -2.02
C VAL A 101 -0.62 -18.83 -2.02
N ALA A 102 0.06 -18.51 -3.11
CA ALA A 102 0.75 -17.24 -3.29
C ALA A 102 0.66 -16.81 -4.76
N GLY A 103 0.81 -15.52 -5.02
CA GLY A 103 0.77 -15.01 -6.38
C GLY A 103 1.33 -13.61 -6.51
N TYR A 104 1.55 -13.24 -7.76
CA TYR A 104 2.02 -11.92 -8.16
C TYR A 104 1.40 -11.55 -9.51
N VAL A 105 1.56 -10.30 -9.88
CA VAL A 105 1.03 -9.72 -11.11
C VAL A 105 2.16 -9.50 -12.12
N ALA A 106 1.83 -9.51 -13.42
CA ALA A 106 2.80 -9.22 -14.46
C ALA A 106 3.26 -7.76 -14.53
N GLN A 107 2.46 -6.83 -14.02
CA GLN A 107 2.69 -5.39 -14.11
C GLN A 107 2.03 -4.75 -12.89
N GLN A 108 2.73 -3.82 -12.26
CA GLN A 108 2.34 -3.25 -10.97
C GLN A 108 1.47 -2.02 -11.20
N ALA A 109 1.65 -1.34 -12.33
CA ALA A 109 0.71 -0.41 -12.92
C ALA A 109 0.40 -0.77 -14.38
N VAL A 110 -0.87 -0.70 -14.76
CA VAL A 110 -1.35 -1.09 -16.09
C VAL A 110 -2.38 -0.10 -16.61
N SER A 111 -2.29 0.25 -17.88
CA SER A 111 -3.22 1.18 -18.56
C SER A 111 -4.39 0.45 -19.22
N PRO A 112 -5.53 1.13 -19.43
CA PRO A 112 -6.62 0.59 -20.24
C PRO A 112 -6.15 0.09 -21.62
N GLY A 113 -6.68 -1.06 -22.04
CA GLY A 113 -6.28 -1.74 -23.27
C GLY A 113 -5.05 -2.65 -23.15
N GLN A 114 -4.24 -2.51 -22.09
CA GLN A 114 -3.13 -3.42 -21.83
C GLN A 114 -3.62 -4.72 -21.17
N VAL A 115 -2.80 -5.78 -21.26
CA VAL A 115 -3.10 -7.10 -20.69
C VAL A 115 -2.45 -7.25 -19.33
N GLN A 116 -3.27 -7.46 -18.31
CA GLN A 116 -2.82 -7.88 -16.99
C GLN A 116 -2.79 -9.40 -16.89
N ARG A 117 -1.78 -9.93 -16.18
CA ARG A 117 -1.70 -11.36 -15.85
C ARG A 117 -1.55 -11.53 -14.34
N VAL A 118 -2.16 -12.59 -13.82
CA VAL A 118 -2.02 -13.04 -12.44
C VAL A 118 -1.39 -14.43 -12.46
N TYR A 119 -0.27 -14.55 -11.77
CA TYR A 119 0.46 -15.81 -11.56
C TYR A 119 0.10 -16.35 -10.20
N VAL A 120 -0.24 -17.64 -10.13
CA VAL A 120 -0.63 -18.28 -8.86
C VAL A 120 0.10 -19.60 -8.73
N ASP A 121 0.79 -19.78 -7.60
CA ASP A 121 1.23 -21.08 -7.12
C ASP A 121 0.34 -21.52 -5.95
N ALA A 122 -0.17 -22.74 -6.03
CA ALA A 122 -1.07 -23.30 -5.03
C ALA A 122 -0.89 -24.82 -4.96
N PRO A 123 0.26 -25.31 -4.46
CA PRO A 123 0.61 -26.71 -4.51
C PRO A 123 -0.44 -27.57 -3.80
N GLY A 124 -0.87 -28.65 -4.47
CA GLY A 124 -1.87 -29.59 -3.96
C GLY A 124 -3.33 -29.14 -4.10
N ALA A 125 -3.60 -27.90 -4.54
CA ALA A 125 -4.95 -27.49 -4.88
C ALA A 125 -5.34 -27.97 -6.29
N PRO A 126 -6.56 -28.50 -6.52
CA PRO A 126 -7.00 -28.87 -7.87
C PRO A 126 -7.47 -27.65 -8.70
N SER A 127 -7.91 -26.59 -8.02
CA SER A 127 -8.39 -25.36 -8.66
C SER A 127 -8.24 -24.16 -7.75
N VAL A 128 -8.09 -22.99 -8.37
CA VAL A 128 -8.06 -21.68 -7.74
C VAL A 128 -9.18 -20.81 -8.29
N ARG A 129 -9.72 -19.93 -7.45
CA ARG A 129 -10.65 -18.87 -7.85
C ARG A 129 -10.02 -17.53 -7.55
N ILE A 130 -9.92 -16.70 -8.58
CA ILE A 130 -9.45 -15.32 -8.52
C ILE A 130 -10.65 -14.36 -8.57
N ARG A 131 -10.67 -13.40 -7.65
CA ARG A 131 -11.60 -12.26 -7.61
C ARG A 131 -10.79 -10.99 -7.64
N ILE A 132 -11.22 -10.00 -8.42
CA ILE A 132 -10.57 -8.69 -8.46
C ILE A 132 -11.51 -7.66 -7.85
N PHE A 133 -10.99 -6.94 -6.87
CA PHE A 133 -11.68 -5.87 -6.20
C PHE A 133 -11.00 -4.54 -6.54
N ARG A 134 -11.78 -3.53 -6.92
CA ARG A 134 -11.30 -2.15 -6.90
C ARG A 134 -11.40 -1.63 -5.47
N MET A 135 -10.32 -1.11 -4.93
CA MET A 135 -10.29 -0.49 -3.61
C MET A 135 -10.85 0.94 -3.67
N GLY A 136 -11.51 1.36 -2.60
CA GLY A 136 -12.13 2.68 -2.49
C GLY A 136 -13.20 2.71 -1.39
N TRP A 137 -13.99 3.77 -1.29
CA TRP A 137 -14.85 3.99 -0.13
C TRP A 137 -16.14 3.14 -0.16
N TYR A 138 -16.93 3.24 -1.23
CA TYR A 138 -18.17 2.49 -1.44
C TYR A 138 -19.08 2.41 -0.19
N GLY A 139 -19.42 3.57 0.39
CA GLY A 139 -20.24 3.64 1.60
C GLY A 139 -19.58 3.04 2.86
N GLY A 140 -18.25 3.00 2.91
CA GLY A 140 -17.47 2.44 4.02
C GLY A 140 -17.31 0.91 3.98
N THR A 141 -17.60 0.28 2.83
CA THR A 141 -17.36 -1.16 2.64
C THR A 141 -15.96 -1.47 2.13
N GLY A 142 -15.24 -0.49 1.58
CA GLY A 142 -13.80 -0.57 1.33
C GLY A 142 -13.39 -1.11 -0.04
N GLY A 143 -14.33 -1.65 -0.83
CA GLY A 143 -14.02 -2.09 -2.19
C GLY A 143 -15.24 -2.61 -2.95
N ARG A 144 -15.09 -2.75 -4.27
CA ARG A 144 -16.12 -3.27 -5.18
C ARG A 144 -15.57 -4.46 -5.96
N LEU A 145 -16.30 -5.56 -6.00
CA LEU A 145 -15.93 -6.71 -6.83
C LEU A 145 -16.17 -6.38 -8.30
N VAL A 146 -15.10 -6.30 -9.09
CA VAL A 146 -15.17 -5.90 -10.51
C VAL A 146 -15.02 -7.08 -11.47
N LEU A 147 -14.32 -8.15 -11.07
CA LEU A 147 -14.13 -9.35 -11.87
C LEU A 147 -14.18 -10.60 -11.00
N ILE A 148 -14.79 -11.66 -11.54
CA ILE A 148 -14.75 -12.98 -10.93
C ILE A 148 -14.42 -14.04 -11.98
N SER A 149 -13.41 -14.86 -11.69
CA SER A 149 -13.06 -16.04 -12.51
C SER A 149 -13.98 -17.23 -12.22
N GLY A 150 -13.94 -18.24 -13.09
CA GLY A 150 -14.42 -19.59 -12.80
C GLY A 150 -13.59 -20.28 -11.70
N ARG A 151 -13.66 -21.61 -11.62
CA ARG A 151 -12.62 -22.39 -10.93
C ARG A 151 -11.57 -22.72 -11.99
N LEU A 152 -10.44 -22.06 -11.93
CA LEU A 152 -9.33 -22.25 -12.85
C LEU A 152 -8.49 -23.43 -12.37
N ALA A 153 -8.02 -24.28 -13.28
CA ALA A 153 -7.10 -25.36 -12.91
C ALA A 153 -5.83 -24.75 -12.30
N ALA A 154 -5.46 -25.20 -11.10
CA ALA A 154 -4.19 -24.81 -10.50
C ALA A 154 -3.09 -25.61 -11.23
N ARG A 155 -2.10 -24.90 -11.77
CA ARG A 155 -0.97 -25.51 -12.49
C ARG A 155 0.19 -25.67 -11.53
N THR A 156 0.92 -26.77 -11.66
CA THR A 156 2.24 -26.88 -11.03
C THR A 156 3.15 -25.81 -11.65
N GLN A 157 3.70 -24.95 -10.81
CA GLN A 157 4.61 -23.90 -11.24
C GLN A 157 6.06 -24.39 -11.17
N PRO A 158 6.95 -23.91 -12.05
CA PRO A 158 8.38 -24.12 -11.86
C PRO A 158 8.87 -23.45 -10.58
N SER A 159 9.87 -24.04 -9.93
CA SER A 159 10.55 -23.42 -8.79
C SER A 159 11.14 -22.06 -9.20
N CYS A 160 11.07 -21.09 -8.30
CA CYS A 160 11.72 -19.80 -8.51
C CYS A 160 13.24 -19.96 -8.43
N THR A 161 13.95 -19.12 -9.18
CA THR A 161 15.41 -19.11 -9.21
C THR A 161 15.92 -18.09 -8.21
N HIS A 162 16.84 -18.50 -7.33
CA HIS A 162 17.51 -17.62 -6.37
C HIS A 162 18.98 -17.44 -6.75
N ARG A 163 19.44 -16.19 -6.86
CA ARG A 163 20.84 -15.84 -7.16
C ARG A 163 21.57 -15.46 -5.89
N PHE A 164 22.25 -16.43 -5.27
CA PHE A 164 23.01 -16.24 -4.04
C PHE A 164 24.09 -15.14 -4.10
N GLN A 165 24.55 -14.75 -5.29
CA GLN A 165 25.51 -13.65 -5.40
C GLN A 165 24.89 -12.29 -5.03
N THR A 166 23.62 -12.05 -5.39
CA THR A 166 22.94 -10.76 -5.25
C THR A 166 21.73 -10.78 -4.33
N GLY A 167 21.21 -11.97 -3.98
CA GLY A 167 19.95 -12.15 -3.23
C GLY A 167 18.69 -12.16 -4.12
N LEU A 168 18.84 -11.93 -5.43
CA LEU A 168 17.70 -11.83 -6.36
C LEU A 168 16.93 -13.15 -6.46
N THR A 169 15.62 -13.09 -6.23
CA THR A 169 14.68 -14.20 -6.46
C THR A 169 13.68 -13.84 -7.53
N GLU A 170 13.58 -14.65 -8.58
CA GLU A 170 12.63 -14.46 -9.68
C GLU A 170 11.88 -15.75 -9.99
N CYS A 171 10.59 -15.63 -10.33
CA CYS A 171 9.74 -16.76 -10.67
C CYS A 171 9.36 -16.75 -12.16
N ARG A 172 9.46 -17.91 -12.82
CA ARG A 172 9.03 -18.13 -14.21
C ARG A 172 7.68 -18.85 -14.30
N TRP A 173 6.74 -18.46 -13.46
CA TRP A 173 5.42 -19.08 -13.38
C TRP A 173 4.60 -18.92 -14.66
N HIS A 174 3.77 -19.91 -14.98
CA HIS A 174 2.77 -19.82 -16.02
C HIS A 174 1.58 -18.98 -15.54
N PRO A 175 1.02 -18.07 -16.37
CA PRO A 175 -0.10 -17.24 -15.96
C PRO A 175 -1.34 -18.09 -15.71
N THR A 176 -2.00 -17.86 -14.57
CA THR A 176 -3.23 -18.54 -14.18
C THR A 176 -4.46 -17.83 -14.77
N LEU A 177 -4.42 -16.50 -14.81
CA LEU A 177 -5.46 -15.66 -15.41
C LEU A 177 -4.82 -14.53 -16.21
N SER A 178 -5.41 -14.20 -17.35
CA SER A 178 -5.03 -13.05 -18.18
C SER A 178 -6.29 -12.33 -18.66
N PHE A 179 -6.28 -11.01 -18.61
CA PHE A 179 -7.40 -10.17 -19.03
C PHE A 179 -6.91 -8.81 -19.51
N THR A 180 -7.57 -8.25 -20.51
CA THR A 180 -7.35 -6.87 -20.94
C THR A 180 -8.05 -5.92 -19.97
N ILE A 181 -7.37 -4.84 -19.58
CA ILE A 181 -7.95 -3.78 -18.75
C ILE A 181 -9.02 -3.03 -19.55
N PRO A 182 -10.29 -3.05 -19.12
CA PRO A 182 -11.38 -2.36 -19.81
C PRO A 182 -11.23 -0.83 -19.80
N SER A 183 -11.75 -0.15 -20.82
CA SER A 183 -11.66 1.31 -20.94
C SER A 183 -12.47 2.05 -19.88
N ALA A 184 -13.54 1.43 -19.39
CA ALA A 184 -14.44 2.01 -18.41
C ALA A 184 -14.01 1.78 -16.95
N LEU A 185 -12.91 1.04 -16.71
CA LEU A 185 -12.40 0.89 -15.34
C LEU A 185 -11.80 2.23 -14.86
N PRO A 186 -12.24 2.75 -13.70
CA PRO A 186 -11.61 3.91 -13.11
C PRO A 186 -10.18 3.60 -12.68
N SER A 187 -9.32 4.62 -12.72
CA SER A 187 -8.01 4.53 -12.08
C SER A 187 -8.20 4.17 -10.61
N GLY A 188 -7.29 3.37 -10.06
CA GLY A 188 -7.45 2.87 -8.70
C GLY A 188 -6.45 1.79 -8.36
N VAL A 189 -6.43 1.45 -7.07
CA VAL A 189 -5.74 0.27 -6.55
C VAL A 189 -6.69 -0.93 -6.66
N TYR A 190 -6.17 -2.05 -7.14
CA TYR A 190 -6.92 -3.29 -7.34
C TYR A 190 -6.24 -4.45 -6.62
N ILE A 191 -7.05 -5.25 -5.93
CA ILE A 191 -6.63 -6.46 -5.23
C ILE A 191 -7.13 -7.68 -5.99
N ALA A 192 -6.22 -8.54 -6.42
CA ALA A 192 -6.51 -9.87 -6.95
C ALA A 192 -6.42 -10.90 -5.81
N GLN A 193 -7.57 -11.21 -5.22
CA GLN A 193 -7.69 -12.24 -4.20
C GLN A 193 -7.72 -13.63 -4.85
N MET A 194 -6.78 -14.48 -4.46
CA MET A 194 -6.62 -15.86 -4.92
C MET A 194 -7.07 -16.81 -3.81
N SER A 195 -8.03 -17.69 -4.11
CA SER A 195 -8.62 -18.60 -3.13
C SER A 195 -8.63 -20.05 -3.59
N VAL A 196 -8.20 -20.94 -2.70
CA VAL A 196 -8.26 -22.40 -2.85
C VAL A 196 -9.01 -23.01 -1.65
N ARG A 197 -9.23 -24.33 -1.66
CA ARG A 197 -9.81 -24.98 -0.48
C ARG A 197 -8.79 -24.94 0.67
N GLY A 198 -9.09 -24.18 1.71
CA GLY A 198 -8.21 -24.07 2.89
C GLY A 198 -7.06 -23.08 2.75
N GLY A 199 -7.09 -22.19 1.75
CA GLY A 199 -6.09 -21.13 1.62
C GLY A 199 -6.58 -19.93 0.82
N ALA A 200 -6.08 -18.75 1.19
CA ALA A 200 -6.27 -17.52 0.43
C ALA A 200 -5.10 -16.55 0.64
N SER A 201 -4.76 -15.82 -0.41
CA SER A 201 -3.80 -14.71 -0.42
C SER A 201 -4.19 -13.71 -1.52
N ASP A 202 -3.55 -12.56 -1.50
CA ASP A 202 -3.78 -11.46 -2.42
C ASP A 202 -2.54 -11.16 -3.25
N CYS A 203 -2.73 -10.41 -4.32
CA CYS A 203 -1.70 -9.57 -4.92
C CYS A 203 -2.33 -8.24 -5.37
N LEU A 204 -1.50 -7.21 -5.54
CA LEU A 204 -1.94 -5.84 -5.83
C LEU A 204 -1.46 -5.40 -7.22
N PHE A 205 -2.28 -4.61 -7.89
CA PHE A 205 -1.87 -3.82 -9.05
C PHE A 205 -2.67 -2.51 -9.12
N VAL A 206 -2.18 -1.54 -9.87
CA VAL A 206 -2.82 -0.25 -10.11
C VAL A 206 -3.32 -0.18 -11.54
N VAL A 207 -4.56 0.27 -11.74
CA VAL A 207 -5.02 0.70 -13.06
C VAL A 207 -4.73 2.20 -13.19
N ARG A 208 -3.91 2.57 -14.16
CA ARG A 208 -3.60 3.97 -14.49
C ARG A 208 -4.81 4.64 -15.12
N ALA A 209 -4.91 5.95 -14.99
CA ALA A 209 -6.01 6.70 -15.60
C ALA A 209 -5.91 6.69 -17.14
N ALA A 210 -7.05 6.53 -17.81
CA ALA A 210 -7.14 6.68 -19.27
C ALA A 210 -6.82 8.13 -19.70
N THR A 211 -7.21 9.09 -18.86
CA THR A 211 -6.99 10.52 -19.02
C THR A 211 -6.50 11.10 -17.69
N PRO A 212 -5.46 11.95 -17.69
CA PRO A 212 -4.96 12.59 -16.46
C PRO A 212 -6.08 13.27 -15.67
N GLN A 213 -6.09 13.04 -14.36
CA GLN A 213 -7.00 13.73 -13.43
C GLN A 213 -6.29 14.92 -12.76
N PRO A 214 -6.97 15.90 -12.16
CA PRO A 214 -6.31 16.98 -11.43
C PRO A 214 -5.32 16.52 -10.34
N LEU A 215 -5.54 15.36 -9.71
CA LEU A 215 -4.58 14.76 -8.78
C LEU A 215 -3.98 13.47 -9.36
N ILE A 216 -2.73 13.19 -9.03
CA ILE A 216 -2.11 11.87 -9.20
C ILE A 216 -1.45 11.42 -7.90
N ALA A 217 -1.73 10.20 -7.46
CA ALA A 217 -1.25 9.63 -6.21
C ALA A 217 -0.38 8.40 -6.47
N GLN A 218 0.85 8.43 -5.95
CA GLN A 218 1.85 7.38 -6.10
C GLN A 218 1.87 6.46 -4.89
N LEU A 219 1.75 5.15 -5.12
CA LEU A 219 2.03 4.13 -4.11
C LEU A 219 3.54 3.83 -4.08
N PRO A 220 4.15 3.68 -2.88
CA PRO A 220 5.57 3.40 -2.71
C PRO A 220 5.89 1.90 -2.89
N THR A 221 5.53 1.34 -4.05
CA THR A 221 5.75 -0.08 -4.40
C THR A 221 7.22 -0.50 -4.42
N SER A 222 8.13 0.45 -4.62
CA SER A 222 9.58 0.24 -4.45
C SER A 222 9.94 -0.12 -3.01
N THR A 223 9.35 0.55 -2.03
CA THR A 223 9.51 0.21 -0.61
C THR A 223 8.92 -1.16 -0.31
N TYR A 224 7.73 -1.46 -0.83
CA TYR A 224 7.10 -2.77 -0.60
C TYR A 224 8.01 -3.93 -1.02
N GLU A 225 8.70 -3.78 -2.15
CA GLU A 225 9.60 -4.81 -2.67
C GLU A 225 10.98 -4.80 -2.00
N ALA A 226 11.49 -3.63 -1.60
CA ALA A 226 12.72 -3.52 -0.82
C ALA A 226 12.63 -4.26 0.52
N TYR A 227 11.46 -4.27 1.16
CA TYR A 227 11.18 -5.01 2.40
C TYR A 227 10.71 -6.45 2.17
N ASN A 228 10.46 -6.86 0.92
CA ASN A 228 9.91 -8.18 0.62
C ASN A 228 10.96 -9.29 0.80
N ALA A 229 10.87 -10.06 1.88
CA ALA A 229 11.75 -11.21 2.12
C ALA A 229 11.22 -12.54 1.51
N TRP A 230 10.14 -12.50 0.71
CA TRP A 230 9.56 -13.71 0.14
C TRP A 230 10.56 -14.45 -0.76
N GLY A 231 10.77 -15.74 -0.51
CA GLY A 231 11.63 -16.57 -1.34
C GLY A 231 13.14 -16.42 -1.10
N GLY A 232 13.56 -15.71 -0.04
CA GLY A 232 14.97 -15.69 0.40
C GLY A 232 15.32 -14.41 1.13
N ASP A 233 15.73 -13.39 0.37
CA ASP A 233 16.28 -12.14 0.88
C ASP A 233 15.43 -10.92 0.46
N SER A 234 15.63 -9.83 1.19
CA SER A 234 15.16 -8.48 0.87
C SER A 234 16.38 -7.54 0.81
N LEU A 235 16.17 -6.22 0.68
CA LEU A 235 17.26 -5.24 0.82
C LEU A 235 17.64 -4.97 2.29
N TYR A 236 17.17 -5.78 3.24
CA TYR A 236 17.57 -5.74 4.65
C TYR A 236 18.14 -7.10 5.09
N PRO A 237 19.02 -7.11 6.10
CA PRO A 237 19.43 -8.35 6.74
C PRO A 237 18.23 -9.03 7.41
N GLY A 238 18.28 -10.37 7.47
CA GLY A 238 17.21 -11.19 8.06
C GLY A 238 16.65 -12.25 7.11
N GLY A 239 17.16 -12.30 5.87
CA GLY A 239 16.92 -13.41 4.95
C GLY A 239 17.52 -14.73 5.45
N ALA A 240 17.17 -15.81 4.76
CA ALA A 240 17.60 -17.17 5.12
C ALA A 240 18.97 -17.54 4.54
N ASP A 241 19.37 -16.90 3.46
CA ASP A 241 20.52 -17.29 2.64
C ASP A 241 21.64 -16.25 2.70
N ARG A 242 22.89 -16.71 2.59
CA ARG A 242 24.05 -15.81 2.58
C ARG A 242 24.23 -15.23 1.18
N VAL A 243 24.21 -13.90 1.09
CA VAL A 243 24.45 -13.14 -0.12
C VAL A 243 25.95 -12.92 -0.35
N GLY A 244 26.43 -13.30 -1.53
CA GLY A 244 27.86 -13.30 -1.88
C GLY A 244 28.50 -11.91 -1.92
N LEU A 245 27.80 -10.90 -2.44
CA LEU A 245 28.33 -9.53 -2.53
C LEU A 245 28.45 -8.84 -1.16
N THR A 246 27.43 -8.96 -0.32
CA THR A 246 27.39 -8.29 0.99
C THR A 246 28.05 -9.11 2.09
N GLY A 247 28.17 -10.43 1.88
CA GLY A 247 28.67 -11.37 2.87
C GLY A 247 27.72 -11.61 4.05
N SER A 248 26.51 -11.03 4.02
CA SER A 248 25.44 -11.08 5.01
C SER A 248 24.19 -11.78 4.45
N THR A 249 23.00 -11.59 5.05
CA THR A 249 21.70 -12.05 4.51
C THR A 249 20.88 -10.91 3.90
N GLN A 250 21.58 -9.85 3.47
CA GLN A 250 21.01 -8.70 2.80
C GLN A 250 21.29 -8.79 1.30
N GLY A 251 20.22 -8.78 0.49
CA GLY A 251 20.30 -8.68 -0.95
C GLY A 251 20.66 -7.27 -1.43
N VAL A 252 21.10 -7.18 -2.67
CA VAL A 252 21.29 -5.91 -3.39
C VAL A 252 20.34 -5.80 -4.60
N GLU A 253 19.55 -6.84 -4.85
CA GLU A 253 18.57 -6.94 -5.93
C GLU A 253 17.29 -7.63 -5.43
N VAL A 254 16.13 -7.06 -5.76
CA VAL A 254 14.80 -7.62 -5.47
C VAL A 254 13.91 -7.51 -6.72
N SER A 255 12.86 -8.33 -6.83
CA SER A 255 12.08 -8.47 -8.08
C SER A 255 10.58 -8.30 -7.86
N TYR A 256 9.92 -7.61 -8.78
CA TYR A 256 8.46 -7.59 -8.86
C TYR A 256 7.85 -8.90 -9.39
N ASP A 257 8.66 -9.83 -9.91
CA ASP A 257 8.24 -11.10 -10.48
C ASP A 257 8.27 -12.25 -9.47
N ARG A 258 7.88 -11.95 -8.23
CA ARG A 258 7.65 -12.89 -7.13
C ARG A 258 6.51 -12.37 -6.22
N PRO A 259 5.86 -13.23 -5.43
CA PRO A 259 4.87 -12.80 -4.44
C PRO A 259 5.43 -11.84 -3.38
N TYR A 260 4.56 -11.02 -2.80
CA TYR A 260 4.85 -10.36 -1.54
C TYR A 260 4.64 -11.32 -0.37
N GLY A 261 5.60 -11.31 0.58
CA GLY A 261 5.48 -12.06 1.84
C GLY A 261 4.71 -11.31 2.93
N THR A 262 4.39 -10.03 2.71
CA THR A 262 3.82 -9.12 3.72
C THR A 262 2.30 -9.11 3.72
N ILE A 263 1.73 -9.02 4.93
CA ILE A 263 0.30 -8.88 5.23
C ILE A 263 -0.57 -9.97 4.57
N THR A 264 -1.18 -9.70 3.41
CA THR A 264 -2.00 -10.66 2.67
C THR A 264 -1.36 -11.17 1.37
N GLY A 265 -0.18 -10.64 1.00
CA GLY A 265 0.39 -10.75 -0.34
C GLY A 265 0.15 -9.51 -1.22
N ALA A 266 -0.52 -8.49 -0.67
CA ALA A 266 -0.73 -7.18 -1.30
C ALA A 266 0.37 -6.14 -0.97
N GLY A 267 1.58 -6.59 -0.61
CA GLY A 267 2.62 -5.71 -0.11
C GLY A 267 2.23 -5.06 1.23
N GLU A 268 2.73 -3.84 1.47
CA GLU A 268 2.40 -3.08 2.67
C GLU A 268 1.12 -2.24 2.53
N PHE A 269 0.37 -2.37 1.43
CA PHE A 269 -0.81 -1.55 1.16
C PHE A 269 -1.82 -1.52 2.33
N PHE A 270 -2.09 -2.67 2.93
CA PHE A 270 -3.02 -2.77 4.07
C PHE A 270 -2.40 -2.42 5.42
N ALA A 271 -1.09 -2.16 5.49
CA ALA A 271 -0.42 -1.75 6.71
C ALA A 271 -0.72 -0.29 7.06
N ARG A 272 -0.85 0.60 6.06
CA ARG A 272 -1.09 2.05 6.24
C ARG A 272 -1.79 2.68 5.02
N ASP A 273 -1.23 2.48 3.84
CA ASP A 273 -1.52 3.18 2.58
C ASP A 273 -2.98 3.11 2.10
N VAL A 274 -3.70 2.04 2.47
CA VAL A 274 -5.16 1.94 2.28
C VAL A 274 -5.90 3.14 2.86
N ALA A 275 -5.39 3.76 3.93
CA ALA A 275 -6.02 4.89 4.58
C ALA A 275 -6.10 6.12 3.68
N MET A 276 -5.00 6.48 2.99
CA MET A 276 -5.00 7.58 2.02
C MET A 276 -5.93 7.28 0.85
N VAL A 277 -5.93 6.05 0.33
CA VAL A 277 -6.84 5.66 -0.76
C VAL A 277 -8.30 5.79 -0.34
N GLN A 278 -8.66 5.28 0.85
CA GLN A 278 -10.02 5.41 1.39
C GLN A 278 -10.44 6.87 1.58
N PHE A 279 -9.53 7.72 2.09
CA PHE A 279 -9.78 9.14 2.27
C PHE A 279 -10.05 9.86 0.94
N LEU A 280 -9.18 9.67 -0.06
CA LEU A 280 -9.32 10.32 -1.36
C LEU A 280 -10.62 9.91 -2.05
N GLU A 281 -10.95 8.61 -1.98
CA GLU A 281 -12.16 8.03 -2.56
C GLU A 281 -13.43 8.48 -1.83
N ARG A 282 -13.41 8.51 -0.49
CA ARG A 282 -14.56 8.94 0.35
C ARG A 282 -15.03 10.34 0.03
N TYR A 283 -14.10 11.24 -0.29
CA TYR A 283 -14.41 12.62 -0.62
C TYR A 283 -14.54 12.87 -2.14
N GLY A 284 -14.49 11.82 -2.96
CA GLY A 284 -14.78 11.91 -4.39
C GLY A 284 -13.74 12.68 -5.19
N TYR A 285 -12.50 12.79 -4.70
CA TYR A 285 -11.47 13.58 -5.37
C TYR A 285 -11.16 12.99 -6.75
N PRO A 286 -10.93 13.84 -7.77
CA PRO A 286 -10.59 13.37 -9.10
C PRO A 286 -9.09 13.02 -9.13
N VAL A 287 -8.80 11.76 -8.78
CA VAL A 287 -7.44 11.25 -8.58
C VAL A 287 -7.12 10.11 -9.56
N SER A 288 -5.91 10.17 -10.11
CA SER A 288 -5.24 9.07 -10.81
C SER A 288 -4.32 8.36 -9.82
N TYR A 289 -4.15 7.05 -9.97
CA TYR A 289 -3.19 6.29 -9.16
C TYR A 289 -2.04 5.77 -10.04
N THR A 290 -0.85 5.72 -9.45
CA THR A 290 0.37 5.20 -10.07
C THR A 290 1.28 4.55 -9.03
N THR A 291 2.44 4.06 -9.45
CA THR A 291 3.43 3.32 -8.64
C THR A 291 4.85 3.85 -8.90
N SER A 292 5.78 3.59 -7.98
CA SER A 292 7.15 4.11 -8.06
C SER A 292 7.85 3.75 -9.38
N GLU A 293 7.80 2.49 -9.79
CA GLU A 293 8.42 2.01 -11.03
C GLU A 293 7.69 2.50 -12.29
N SER A 294 6.37 2.76 -12.18
CA SER A 294 5.64 3.40 -13.28
C SER A 294 6.11 4.83 -13.50
N VAL A 295 6.33 5.61 -12.43
CA VAL A 295 6.84 6.98 -12.55
C VAL A 295 8.28 7.01 -13.06
N ASP A 296 9.12 6.05 -12.67
CA ASP A 296 10.45 5.93 -13.29
C ASP A 296 10.33 5.66 -14.80
N SER A 297 9.58 4.63 -15.19
CA SER A 297 9.48 4.21 -16.60
C SER A 297 8.86 5.28 -17.50
N ASP A 298 7.84 5.98 -17.01
CA ASP A 298 7.11 7.05 -17.70
C ASP A 298 6.98 8.31 -16.82
N PRO A 299 8.04 9.14 -16.71
CA PRO A 299 8.05 10.36 -15.92
C PRO A 299 7.05 11.42 -16.39
N GLY A 300 6.71 11.39 -17.69
CA GLY A 300 5.81 12.35 -18.31
C GLY A 300 4.39 12.29 -17.73
N GLN A 301 4.03 11.19 -17.07
CA GLN A 301 2.73 11.02 -16.44
C GLN A 301 2.47 11.97 -15.27
N LEU A 302 3.48 12.65 -14.72
CA LEU A 302 3.29 13.65 -13.67
C LEU A 302 2.96 15.04 -14.22
N ALA A 303 2.95 15.23 -15.54
CA ALA A 303 2.60 16.50 -16.17
C ALA A 303 1.09 16.73 -16.25
N GLY A 304 0.67 18.00 -16.14
CA GLY A 304 -0.73 18.40 -16.32
C GLY A 304 -1.64 18.19 -15.11
N HIS A 305 -1.09 17.73 -13.99
CA HIS A 305 -1.78 17.62 -12.72
C HIS A 305 -1.73 18.96 -11.95
N LYS A 306 -2.70 19.17 -11.06
CA LYS A 306 -2.68 20.24 -10.06
C LYS A 306 -1.79 19.89 -8.86
N ALA A 307 -1.81 18.62 -8.47
CA ALA A 307 -0.87 18.10 -7.48
C ALA A 307 -0.48 16.64 -7.73
N VAL A 308 0.75 16.31 -7.36
CA VAL A 308 1.25 14.94 -7.16
C VAL A 308 1.24 14.64 -5.67
N ILE A 309 0.71 13.48 -5.30
CA ILE A 309 0.61 12.99 -3.93
C ILE A 309 1.52 11.77 -3.80
N ASP A 310 2.44 11.80 -2.85
CA ASP A 310 3.19 10.64 -2.38
C ASP A 310 2.79 10.36 -0.92
N PHE A 311 2.66 9.09 -0.57
CA PHE A 311 2.04 8.67 0.69
C PHE A 311 2.54 7.29 1.12
N GLY A 312 2.12 6.82 2.30
CA GLY A 312 2.65 5.59 2.89
C GLY A 312 4.08 5.77 3.43
N HIS A 313 4.86 4.69 3.38
CA HIS A 313 6.31 4.72 3.70
C HIS A 313 7.12 4.72 2.41
N SER A 314 7.51 5.91 1.96
CA SER A 314 8.12 6.12 0.64
C SER A 314 9.65 6.25 0.72
N GLU A 315 10.32 5.21 1.22
CA GLU A 315 11.77 5.23 1.49
C GLU A 315 12.65 5.05 0.24
N TYR A 316 12.22 4.23 -0.73
CA TYR A 316 13.06 3.81 -1.86
C TYR A 316 12.73 4.57 -3.16
N TRP A 317 13.65 5.40 -3.63
CA TRP A 317 13.45 6.28 -4.78
C TRP A 317 14.50 6.13 -5.86
N SER A 318 14.08 6.15 -7.13
CA SER A 318 15.04 6.32 -8.22
C SER A 318 15.36 7.81 -8.47
N ALA A 319 16.52 8.08 -9.05
CA ALA A 319 16.87 9.45 -9.44
C ALA A 319 15.96 10.01 -10.55
N ARG A 320 15.45 9.16 -11.44
CA ARG A 320 14.57 9.56 -12.53
C ARG A 320 13.18 9.90 -12.00
N GLN A 321 12.66 9.11 -11.06
CA GLN A 321 11.43 9.38 -10.33
C GLN A 321 11.53 10.71 -9.55
N ALA A 322 12.61 10.92 -8.80
CA ALA A 322 12.86 12.17 -8.09
C ALA A 322 12.91 13.39 -9.03
N SER A 323 13.58 13.24 -10.18
CA SER A 323 13.65 14.28 -11.21
C SER A 323 12.28 14.57 -11.83
N ALA A 324 11.40 13.57 -11.94
CA ALA A 324 10.03 13.75 -12.41
C ALA A 324 9.22 14.62 -11.45
N PHE A 325 9.30 14.36 -10.14
CA PHE A 325 8.64 15.18 -9.12
C PHE A 325 9.19 16.61 -9.11
N ALA A 326 10.51 16.78 -9.15
CA ALA A 326 11.15 18.09 -9.23
C ALA A 326 10.71 18.86 -10.50
N GLY A 327 10.67 18.18 -11.66
CA GLY A 327 10.19 18.76 -12.92
C GLY A 327 8.72 19.18 -12.86
N ALA A 328 7.85 18.35 -12.25
CA ALA A 328 6.44 18.68 -12.06
C ALA A 328 6.29 19.93 -11.16
N ARG A 329 7.02 19.99 -10.04
CA ARG A 329 7.09 21.17 -9.17
C ARG A 329 7.53 22.41 -9.94
N ASP A 330 8.62 22.30 -10.69
CA ASP A 330 9.20 23.42 -11.43
C ASP A 330 8.29 23.90 -12.58
N ALA A 331 7.39 23.03 -13.05
CA ALA A 331 6.31 23.36 -13.99
C ALA A 331 5.02 23.88 -13.32
N GLY A 332 4.97 24.01 -12.00
CA GLY A 332 3.84 24.58 -11.25
C GLY A 332 2.88 23.55 -10.64
N THR A 333 3.16 22.25 -10.74
CA THR A 333 2.38 21.20 -10.08
C THR A 333 2.74 21.14 -8.60
N SER A 334 1.76 21.19 -7.70
CA SER A 334 2.03 21.09 -6.26
C SER A 334 2.46 19.67 -5.86
N LEU A 335 3.30 19.51 -4.83
CA LEU A 335 3.74 18.20 -4.33
C LEU A 335 3.27 18.02 -2.88
N LEU A 336 2.59 16.93 -2.59
CA LEU A 336 2.06 16.62 -1.26
C LEU A 336 2.64 15.29 -0.78
N PHE A 337 3.47 15.32 0.27
CA PHE A 337 4.10 14.15 0.87
C PHE A 337 3.42 13.83 2.21
N PHE A 338 2.64 12.74 2.24
CA PHE A 338 2.00 12.20 3.44
C PHE A 338 2.79 10.99 3.95
N SER A 339 4.09 11.21 4.18
CA SER A 339 5.10 10.21 4.48
C SER A 339 6.17 10.79 5.43
N SER A 340 7.06 9.94 5.92
CA SER A 340 8.37 10.27 6.47
C SER A 340 9.36 9.18 6.08
N ASP A 341 10.64 9.41 6.33
CA ASP A 341 11.72 8.65 5.71
C ASP A 341 11.63 8.66 4.19
N THR A 342 11.08 9.75 3.66
CA THR A 342 10.90 9.92 2.23
C THR A 342 12.26 10.19 1.60
N PHE A 343 12.60 9.49 0.51
CA PHE A 343 13.94 9.54 -0.09
C PHE A 343 15.06 9.06 0.87
N GLY A 344 14.84 8.00 1.66
CA GLY A 344 15.92 7.37 2.43
C GLY A 344 17.00 6.78 1.52
N TRP A 345 16.60 5.89 0.60
CA TRP A 345 17.50 5.15 -0.28
C TRP A 345 17.30 5.47 -1.76
N ARG A 346 18.41 5.72 -2.45
CA ARG A 346 18.48 5.75 -3.90
C ARG A 346 18.60 4.34 -4.47
N VAL A 347 17.65 3.99 -5.33
CA VAL A 347 17.63 2.75 -6.12
C VAL A 347 17.73 3.02 -7.62
N ARG A 348 17.92 1.94 -8.39
CA ARG A 348 17.74 1.93 -9.84
C ARG A 348 16.87 0.75 -10.24
N TYR A 349 16.23 0.87 -11.38
CA TYR A 349 15.46 -0.21 -11.97
C TYR A 349 16.26 -0.92 -13.08
N ALA A 350 16.06 -2.23 -13.19
CA ALA A 350 16.69 -3.09 -14.19
C ALA A 350 15.66 -4.04 -14.80
N ALA A 351 16.00 -4.59 -15.97
CA ALA A 351 15.14 -5.54 -16.66
C ALA A 351 15.09 -6.88 -15.93
N ALA A 352 13.95 -7.57 -16.03
CA ALA A 352 13.79 -8.92 -15.53
C ALA A 352 14.78 -9.88 -16.21
N SER A 353 15.36 -10.81 -15.44
CA SER A 353 16.29 -11.78 -16.00
C SER A 353 15.58 -12.91 -16.75
N THR A 354 16.35 -13.79 -17.40
CA THR A 354 15.80 -14.97 -18.10
C THR A 354 15.12 -15.98 -17.17
N ALA A 355 15.28 -15.83 -15.85
CA ALA A 355 14.60 -16.61 -14.82
C ALA A 355 13.20 -16.10 -14.48
N SER A 356 12.77 -14.96 -15.03
CA SER A 356 11.47 -14.36 -14.78
C SER A 356 10.42 -14.69 -15.85
N SER A 357 9.15 -14.70 -15.46
CA SER A 357 7.98 -14.69 -16.35
C SER A 357 7.90 -13.45 -17.25
N GLN A 358 8.60 -12.38 -16.90
CA GLN A 358 8.67 -11.10 -17.61
C GLN A 358 10.06 -10.87 -18.21
N ALA A 359 10.82 -11.94 -18.50
CA ALA A 359 12.19 -11.85 -19.01
C ALA A 359 12.38 -10.77 -20.10
N GLY A 360 13.30 -9.84 -19.83
CA GLY A 360 13.62 -8.72 -20.72
C GLY A 360 12.73 -7.48 -20.57
N SER A 361 11.60 -7.56 -19.86
CA SER A 361 10.79 -6.38 -19.54
C SER A 361 11.57 -5.43 -18.62
N PRO A 362 11.61 -4.12 -18.92
CA PRO A 362 12.29 -3.14 -18.08
C PRO A 362 11.55 -2.92 -16.76
N ASP A 363 12.28 -2.48 -15.74
CA ASP A 363 11.71 -2.02 -14.46
C ASP A 363 11.07 -3.10 -13.58
N HIS A 364 11.49 -4.34 -13.74
CA HIS A 364 11.05 -5.51 -12.96
C HIS A 364 11.98 -5.92 -11.82
N VAL A 365 13.20 -5.39 -11.81
CA VAL A 365 14.19 -5.61 -10.75
C VAL A 365 14.58 -4.26 -10.15
N ILE A 366 14.55 -4.17 -8.82
CA ILE A 366 15.12 -3.04 -8.09
C ILE A 366 16.53 -3.43 -7.67
N VAL A 367 17.50 -2.57 -8.00
CA VAL A 367 18.87 -2.71 -7.52
C VAL A 367 19.12 -1.62 -6.49
N GLY A 368 19.62 -2.01 -5.32
CA GLY A 368 19.88 -1.12 -4.19
C GLY A 368 20.97 -1.69 -3.29
N TYR A 369 22.14 -1.07 -3.31
CA TYR A 369 23.27 -1.50 -2.48
C TYR A 369 23.25 -0.94 -1.06
N LYS A 370 22.37 0.04 -0.79
CA LYS A 370 22.22 0.69 0.51
C LYS A 370 23.56 1.06 1.16
N GLU A 371 23.87 0.54 2.35
CA GLU A 371 25.12 0.77 3.07
C GLU A 371 26.35 0.17 2.39
N HIS A 372 26.14 -0.77 1.49
CA HIS A 372 27.15 -1.38 0.64
C HIS A 372 27.36 -0.63 -0.68
N ALA A 373 26.96 0.64 -0.78
CA ALA A 373 27.08 1.48 -1.99
C ALA A 373 28.48 1.50 -2.62
N ALA A 374 29.54 1.29 -1.82
CA ALA A 374 30.91 1.18 -2.32
C ALA A 374 31.12 0.00 -3.30
N LEU A 375 30.30 -1.06 -3.16
CA LEU A 375 30.29 -2.26 -3.99
C LEU A 375 29.45 -2.09 -5.27
N ASP A 376 28.71 -0.99 -5.42
CA ASP A 376 27.88 -0.77 -6.60
C ASP A 376 28.76 -0.61 -7.87
N PRO A 377 28.61 -1.48 -8.88
CA PRO A 377 29.39 -1.38 -10.12
C PRO A 377 28.99 -0.15 -10.96
N SER A 378 27.79 0.41 -10.76
CA SER A 378 27.31 1.57 -11.51
C SER A 378 27.82 2.88 -10.90
N ARG A 379 28.82 3.51 -11.54
CA ARG A 379 29.33 4.82 -11.12
C ARG A 379 28.54 6.00 -11.69
N SER A 380 27.85 5.82 -12.82
CA SER A 380 27.03 6.86 -13.46
C SER A 380 25.66 7.02 -12.80
N GLN A 381 25.12 5.94 -12.24
CA GLN A 381 23.86 5.92 -11.50
C GLN A 381 24.02 5.09 -10.22
N PRO A 382 24.78 5.58 -9.22
CA PRO A 382 25.03 4.83 -8.00
C PRO A 382 23.77 4.75 -7.14
N THR A 383 23.65 3.64 -6.42
CA THR A 383 22.66 3.44 -5.35
C THR A 383 23.31 3.62 -3.97
N GLY A 384 22.49 3.71 -2.93
CA GLY A 384 22.93 4.07 -1.58
C GLY A 384 22.04 5.17 -1.01
N ILE A 385 22.55 5.93 -0.03
CA ILE A 385 21.77 7.01 0.58
C ILE A 385 21.33 8.01 -0.48
N PHE A 386 20.06 8.42 -0.47
CA PHE A 386 19.61 9.43 -1.41
C PHE A 386 20.26 10.80 -1.12
N PRO A 387 20.71 11.55 -2.15
CA PRO A 387 21.30 12.86 -1.95
C PRO A 387 20.43 13.78 -1.08
N ALA A 388 21.01 14.32 -0.01
CA ALA A 388 20.34 15.18 0.96
C ALA A 388 19.05 14.59 1.59
N ARG A 389 18.80 13.27 1.47
CA ARG A 389 17.57 12.61 1.95
C ARG A 389 16.30 13.35 1.53
N GLY A 390 16.27 13.82 0.29
CA GLY A 390 15.13 14.54 -0.28
C GLY A 390 14.91 15.98 0.21
N ALA A 391 15.68 16.49 1.19
CA ALA A 391 15.43 17.78 1.85
C ALA A 391 15.14 18.95 0.89
N THR A 392 15.87 19.00 -0.22
CA THR A 392 15.79 20.09 -1.22
C THR A 392 14.49 20.08 -2.03
N LEU A 393 13.76 18.97 -2.01
CA LEU A 393 12.48 18.79 -2.68
C LEU A 393 11.32 18.75 -1.69
N THR A 394 11.38 17.90 -0.67
CA THR A 394 10.30 17.70 0.33
C THR A 394 10.26 18.83 1.37
N GLY A 395 11.38 19.53 1.60
CA GLY A 395 11.53 20.50 2.68
C GLY A 395 11.86 19.90 4.04
N SER A 396 11.93 18.57 4.16
CA SER A 396 12.25 17.84 5.40
C SER A 396 13.05 16.58 5.08
N SER A 397 13.74 16.02 6.07
CA SER A 397 14.45 14.75 5.92
C SER A 397 14.43 13.93 7.19
N TYR A 398 14.49 12.63 6.99
CA TYR A 398 14.73 11.68 8.07
C TYR A 398 16.15 11.78 8.60
N LEU A 399 16.26 11.96 9.91
CA LEU A 399 17.53 12.09 10.63
C LEU A 399 17.78 10.93 11.61
N GLY A 400 17.13 9.78 11.38
CA GLY A 400 17.40 8.53 12.10
C GLY A 400 16.43 8.20 13.23
N CYS A 401 15.43 9.04 13.53
CA CYS A 401 14.52 8.75 14.62
C CYS A 401 13.47 7.71 14.24
N ILE A 402 13.67 6.48 14.71
CA ILE A 402 12.60 5.50 14.86
C ILE A 402 12.01 5.66 16.26
N THR A 403 10.69 5.83 16.34
CA THR A 403 9.98 5.92 17.62
C THR A 403 10.09 4.64 18.45
N THR A 404 9.79 4.74 19.74
CA THR A 404 9.93 3.61 20.68
C THR A 404 9.11 2.39 20.22
N ARG A 405 9.78 1.25 20.06
CA ARG A 405 9.15 -0.05 19.75
C ARG A 405 8.35 -0.57 20.94
N VAL A 406 7.15 -1.08 20.68
CA VAL A 406 6.32 -1.76 21.67
C VAL A 406 6.92 -3.15 21.95
N PRO A 407 7.22 -3.51 23.21
CA PRO A 407 7.68 -4.85 23.54
C PRO A 407 6.57 -5.88 23.30
N GLY A 408 6.85 -6.90 22.50
CA GLY A 408 5.89 -7.98 22.26
C GLY A 408 6.33 -8.96 21.17
N PRO A 409 5.69 -10.14 21.10
CA PRO A 409 5.86 -11.07 20.00
C PRO A 409 5.14 -10.55 18.74
N GLY A 410 5.66 -10.90 17.57
CA GLY A 410 5.07 -10.55 16.27
C GLY A 410 5.82 -9.44 15.53
N PRO A 411 5.24 -8.93 14.42
CA PRO A 411 5.81 -7.83 13.66
C PRO A 411 6.08 -6.61 14.56
N PRO A 412 7.14 -5.84 14.30
CA PRO A 412 7.44 -4.65 15.07
C PRO A 412 6.28 -3.65 14.97
N THR A 413 5.84 -3.15 16.13
CA THR A 413 4.90 -2.03 16.25
C THR A 413 5.55 -0.93 17.07
N TYR A 414 5.17 0.30 16.80
CA TYR A 414 5.82 1.49 17.34
C TYR A 414 4.81 2.41 18.01
N LEU A 415 5.26 3.15 19.02
CA LEU A 415 4.44 4.15 19.71
C LEU A 415 4.29 5.40 18.86
N TYR A 416 3.07 5.96 18.86
CA TYR A 416 2.80 7.24 18.21
C TYR A 416 2.44 8.31 19.25
N TYR A 417 2.93 9.51 18.99
CA TYR A 417 2.92 10.64 19.88
C TYR A 417 1.96 11.73 19.37
N PRO A 418 1.68 12.74 20.20
CA PRO A 418 0.78 13.81 19.80
C PRO A 418 1.41 14.81 18.83
N TRP A 419 0.64 15.18 17.81
CA TRP A 419 0.88 16.32 16.93
C TRP A 419 0.25 17.59 17.49
N ARG A 420 0.90 18.73 17.27
CA ARG A 420 0.46 20.07 17.68
C ARG A 420 0.65 21.06 16.53
N PRO A 421 -0.24 22.05 16.38
CA PRO A 421 -0.05 23.10 15.39
C PRO A 421 1.09 24.04 15.79
N ALA A 422 1.68 24.70 14.80
CA ALA A 422 2.54 25.83 15.07
C ALA A 422 1.72 26.97 15.73
N PRO A 423 2.23 27.68 16.75
CA PRO A 423 1.45 28.66 17.50
C PRO A 423 0.80 29.77 16.66
N GLY A 424 1.42 30.11 15.52
CA GLY A 424 0.91 31.14 14.61
C GLY A 424 -0.26 30.70 13.71
N LEU A 425 -0.58 29.39 13.67
CA LEU A 425 -1.59 28.79 12.80
C LEU A 425 -1.47 29.29 11.35
N GLN A 426 -0.25 29.31 10.83
CA GLN A 426 0.04 29.72 9.46
C GLN A 426 0.34 28.53 8.54
N PRO A 427 -0.10 28.60 7.27
CA PRO A 427 -0.97 29.63 6.73
C PRO A 427 -2.42 29.45 7.21
N SER A 428 -3.12 30.56 7.50
CA SER A 428 -4.46 30.52 8.12
C SER A 428 -5.51 29.71 7.36
N TRP A 429 -5.39 29.64 6.02
CA TRP A 429 -6.29 28.85 5.19
C TRP A 429 -6.21 27.35 5.47
N LEU A 430 -5.05 26.85 5.92
CA LEU A 430 -4.86 25.43 6.23
C LEU A 430 -5.66 25.03 7.47
N PHE A 431 -5.76 25.95 8.44
CA PHE A 431 -6.44 25.75 9.72
C PHE A 431 -7.91 26.19 9.71
N ALA A 432 -8.38 26.82 8.64
CA ALA A 432 -9.73 27.35 8.54
C ALA A 432 -10.80 26.25 8.78
N ALA A 433 -11.74 26.53 9.69
CA ALA A 433 -12.84 25.61 10.04
C ALA A 433 -12.42 24.19 10.48
N THR A 434 -11.17 24.01 10.92
CA THR A 434 -10.68 22.71 11.43
C THR A 434 -11.02 22.50 12.90
N GLY A 435 -11.28 23.58 13.65
CA GLY A 435 -11.39 23.55 15.11
C GLY A 435 -10.05 23.49 15.84
N ILE A 436 -8.93 23.62 15.12
CA ILE A 436 -7.58 23.66 15.70
C ILE A 436 -7.28 25.08 16.19
N ASP A 437 -6.79 25.17 17.41
CA ASP A 437 -6.22 26.36 18.05
C ASP A 437 -4.77 26.09 18.52
N ALA A 438 -4.09 27.12 19.03
CA ALA A 438 -2.71 27.00 19.50
C ALA A 438 -2.51 26.01 20.67
N GLY A 439 -3.57 25.63 21.39
CA GLY A 439 -3.53 24.65 22.48
C GLY A 439 -3.88 23.23 22.04
N THR A 440 -4.21 23.04 20.77
CA THR A 440 -4.70 21.75 20.26
C THR A 440 -3.61 20.69 20.26
N GLU A 441 -3.99 19.50 20.69
CA GLU A 441 -3.18 18.29 20.62
C GLU A 441 -3.98 17.17 19.94
N ILE A 442 -3.34 16.47 18.98
CA ILE A 442 -3.91 15.36 18.23
C ILE A 442 -3.04 14.12 18.46
N ARG A 443 -3.54 13.15 19.23
CA ARG A 443 -2.80 11.94 19.60
C ARG A 443 -2.72 10.93 18.46
N GLY A 444 -1.66 10.11 18.45
CA GLY A 444 -1.52 8.99 17.53
C GLY A 444 -1.08 9.39 16.11
N ILE A 445 -0.57 10.61 15.93
CA ILE A 445 -0.22 11.15 14.60
C ILE A 445 1.28 11.17 14.36
N VAL A 446 2.10 11.43 15.37
CA VAL A 446 3.56 11.57 15.20
C VAL A 446 4.24 10.26 15.56
N GLY A 447 4.65 9.47 14.58
CA GLY A 447 5.40 8.27 14.90
C GLY A 447 5.75 7.35 13.74
N TYR A 448 6.26 6.20 14.18
CA TYR A 448 7.15 5.29 13.46
C TYR A 448 8.47 5.96 13.08
N GLU A 449 8.49 6.84 12.08
CA GLU A 449 9.69 7.60 11.67
C GLU A 449 9.36 9.10 11.55
N LEU A 450 10.37 9.94 11.74
CA LEU A 450 10.21 11.40 11.88
C LEU A 450 11.11 12.14 10.90
N ASP A 451 10.51 13.01 10.08
CA ASP A 451 11.26 13.98 9.28
C ASP A 451 11.17 15.37 9.89
N GLN A 452 12.25 16.13 9.78
CA GLN A 452 12.31 17.52 10.20
C GLN A 452 13.09 18.36 9.18
N ARG A 453 12.99 19.70 9.27
CA ARG A 453 13.80 20.57 8.43
C ARG A 453 15.30 20.35 8.66
N THR A 454 16.06 20.61 7.61
CA THR A 454 17.53 20.66 7.66
C THR A 454 18.02 22.00 7.12
N ALA A 455 19.34 22.23 7.18
CA ALA A 455 19.95 23.38 6.51
C ALA A 455 19.77 23.37 4.97
N LEU A 456 19.34 22.24 4.39
CA LEU A 456 19.07 22.08 2.95
C LEU A 456 17.59 22.24 2.60
N SER A 457 16.70 22.41 3.59
CA SER A 457 15.30 22.74 3.35
C SER A 457 15.20 24.06 2.57
N PRO A 458 14.31 24.18 1.57
CA PRO A 458 14.18 25.40 0.78
C PRO A 458 13.92 26.66 1.62
N ALA A 459 14.44 27.79 1.16
CA ALA A 459 14.18 29.07 1.81
C ALA A 459 12.67 29.38 1.83
N GLY A 460 12.17 29.89 2.95
CA GLY A 460 10.75 30.15 3.15
C GLY A 460 9.92 28.91 3.48
N THR A 461 10.55 27.80 3.90
CA THR A 461 9.81 26.66 4.46
C THR A 461 9.21 27.02 5.82
N GLU A 462 7.87 27.01 5.88
CA GLU A 462 7.03 27.39 7.02
C GLU A 462 6.54 26.18 7.80
N LEU A 463 6.62 26.25 9.13
CA LEU A 463 6.15 25.22 10.04
C LEU A 463 4.63 25.34 10.21
N ALA A 464 3.89 24.32 9.79
CA ALA A 464 2.45 24.21 10.06
C ALA A 464 2.18 23.50 11.39
N GLY A 465 3.00 22.52 11.77
CA GLY A 465 2.87 21.83 13.04
C GLY A 465 4.01 20.87 13.30
N TYR A 466 4.01 20.25 14.46
CA TYR A 466 5.11 19.42 14.91
C TYR A 466 4.67 18.41 15.96
N GLY A 467 5.54 17.44 16.24
CA GLY A 467 5.42 16.58 17.41
C GLY A 467 6.80 16.21 17.93
N VAL A 468 6.89 16.03 19.24
CA VAL A 468 8.09 15.54 19.91
C VAL A 468 7.83 14.10 20.31
N ALA A 469 8.73 13.21 19.93
CA ALA A 469 8.60 11.79 20.15
C ALA A 469 9.91 11.19 20.65
N ARG A 470 9.79 10.18 21.52
CA ARG A 470 10.96 9.47 22.04
C ARG A 470 11.47 8.46 21.02
N CYS A 471 12.69 8.67 20.55
CA CYS A 471 13.37 7.75 19.66
C CYS A 471 13.91 6.55 20.45
N MET A 472 13.85 5.37 19.84
CA MET A 472 14.51 4.21 20.42
C MET A 472 16.03 4.40 20.38
N SER A 473 16.71 4.05 21.48
CA SER A 473 18.17 3.93 21.47
C SER A 473 18.53 2.71 20.63
N VAL A 474 18.87 2.93 19.37
CA VAL A 474 19.29 1.83 18.49
C VAL A 474 20.68 1.38 18.95
N GLY A 475 20.76 0.19 19.53
CA GLY A 475 22.05 -0.44 19.87
C GLY A 475 22.74 -0.85 18.58
N ALA A 476 23.58 0.04 18.04
CA ALA A 476 24.14 0.03 16.68
C ALA A 476 23.03 0.13 15.61
N GLY A 477 22.83 1.33 15.06
CA GLY A 477 21.97 1.51 13.89
C GLY A 477 22.42 0.65 12.71
N GLU A 478 21.51 0.42 11.75
CA GLU A 478 21.88 -0.14 10.45
C GLU A 478 23.04 0.72 9.88
N PRO A 479 24.15 0.10 9.43
CA PRO A 479 25.26 0.86 8.87
C PRO A 479 24.75 1.81 7.78
N GLY A 480 25.23 3.05 7.72
CA GLY A 480 24.80 4.01 6.69
C GLY A 480 23.50 4.77 6.95
N GLU A 481 22.65 4.34 7.89
CA GLU A 481 21.56 5.19 8.40
C GLU A 481 22.04 6.13 9.51
N PRO A 482 21.47 7.35 9.65
CA PRO A 482 21.72 8.18 10.79
C PRO A 482 21.22 7.43 12.01
N THR A 483 22.05 7.29 13.03
CA THR A 483 21.61 6.73 14.30
C THR A 483 21.09 7.89 15.16
N PRO A 484 19.87 7.80 15.69
CA PRO A 484 19.34 8.87 16.52
C PRO A 484 20.19 8.96 17.79
N THR A 485 20.48 10.18 18.22
CA THR A 485 20.98 10.39 19.58
C THR A 485 19.88 9.88 20.52
N ALA A 486 20.24 9.06 21.52
CA ALA A 486 19.24 8.58 22.48
C ALA A 486 18.52 9.77 23.12
N GLY A 487 17.21 9.86 22.96
CA GLY A 487 16.43 11.01 23.42
C GLY A 487 15.16 11.25 22.61
N ASP A 488 14.59 12.42 22.82
CA ASP A 488 13.44 12.91 22.07
C ASP A 488 13.93 13.59 20.79
N ASP A 489 13.17 13.42 19.71
CA ASP A 489 13.39 14.10 18.43
C ASP A 489 12.07 14.66 17.87
N LEU A 490 12.16 15.43 16.81
CA LEU A 490 11.09 16.23 16.23
C LEU A 490 10.60 15.62 14.91
N ALA A 491 9.28 15.54 14.75
CA ALA A 491 8.64 15.53 13.44
C ALA A 491 8.07 16.91 13.15
N GLU A 492 8.32 17.44 11.95
CA GLU A 492 7.78 18.72 11.51
C GLU A 492 6.88 18.57 10.28
N THR A 493 5.64 19.06 10.40
CA THR A 493 4.73 19.27 9.27
C THR A 493 5.00 20.64 8.66
N MET A 494 5.36 20.65 7.38
CA MET A 494 5.98 21.79 6.73
C MET A 494 5.31 22.11 5.40
N LEU A 495 5.45 23.35 4.95
CA LEU A 495 5.18 23.72 3.57
C LEU A 495 6.12 24.81 3.06
N TYR A 496 6.30 24.89 1.75
CA TYR A 496 6.94 26.03 1.08
C TYR A 496 6.33 26.26 -0.30
N LYS A 497 6.50 27.47 -0.83
CA LYS A 497 6.12 27.79 -2.21
C LYS A 497 7.36 27.80 -3.11
N ALA A 498 7.37 26.95 -4.13
CA ALA A 498 8.43 26.91 -5.11
C ALA A 498 8.44 28.16 -6.00
N ARG A 499 9.54 28.41 -6.71
CA ARG A 499 9.67 29.56 -7.65
C ARG A 499 8.61 29.56 -8.75
N SER A 500 8.16 28.37 -9.16
CA SER A 500 7.07 28.15 -10.12
C SER A 500 5.69 28.54 -9.59
N GLY A 501 5.57 28.78 -8.28
CA GLY A 501 4.31 28.98 -7.58
C GLY A 501 3.68 27.70 -7.02
N ALA A 502 4.23 26.51 -7.34
CA ALA A 502 3.79 25.24 -6.78
C ALA A 502 3.90 25.23 -5.25
N LEU A 503 2.89 24.69 -4.56
CA LEU A 503 2.97 24.41 -3.13
C LEU A 503 3.65 23.06 -2.93
N VAL A 504 4.57 22.98 -1.97
CA VAL A 504 5.08 21.70 -1.48
C VAL A 504 4.70 21.57 -0.01
N PHE A 505 4.08 20.46 0.36
CA PHE A 505 3.65 20.14 1.72
C PHE A 505 4.18 18.77 2.12
N SER A 506 4.68 18.64 3.35
CA SER A 506 5.19 17.39 3.90
C SER A 506 4.70 17.20 5.33
N THR A 507 4.15 16.03 5.66
CA THR A 507 3.65 15.74 7.02
C THR A 507 4.76 15.53 8.04
N GLY A 508 5.89 14.99 7.58
CA GLY A 508 7.05 14.63 8.41
C GLY A 508 6.81 13.46 9.35
N THR A 509 5.75 12.68 9.11
CA THR A 509 5.41 11.50 9.88
C THR A 509 4.52 10.54 9.08
N LEU A 510 4.67 9.23 9.32
CA LEU A 510 3.80 8.18 8.80
C LEU A 510 2.40 8.15 9.42
N GLY A 511 2.18 8.79 10.58
CA GLY A 511 0.91 8.66 11.30
C GLY A 511 -0.20 9.59 10.82
N TRP A 512 0.10 10.50 9.89
CA TRP A 512 -0.90 11.40 9.33
C TRP A 512 -2.05 10.63 8.65
N GLU A 513 -1.72 9.58 7.89
CA GLU A 513 -2.70 8.75 7.20
C GLU A 513 -3.63 8.02 8.16
N LEU A 514 -3.11 7.58 9.31
CA LEU A 514 -3.89 6.92 10.37
C LEU A 514 -4.95 7.86 10.97
N GLY A 515 -4.70 9.17 10.92
CA GLY A 515 -5.69 10.20 11.25
C GLY A 515 -6.76 10.41 10.18
N LEU A 516 -6.49 10.06 8.91
CA LEU A 516 -7.45 10.17 7.81
C LEU A 516 -8.41 8.99 7.77
N GLU A 517 -7.89 7.78 7.95
CA GLU A 517 -8.67 6.56 8.08
C GLU A 517 -7.92 5.56 8.98
N PRO A 518 -8.56 5.00 10.03
CA PRO A 518 -7.91 4.11 10.98
C PRO A 518 -7.29 2.84 10.40
N VAL A 519 -6.04 2.56 10.78
CA VAL A 519 -5.40 1.23 10.63
C VAL A 519 -4.91 0.76 12.00
N PRO A 520 -5.76 0.10 12.80
CA PRO A 520 -5.44 -0.21 14.20
C PRO A 520 -4.24 -1.14 14.41
N SER A 521 -3.87 -1.94 13.40
CA SER A 521 -2.69 -2.80 13.45
C SER A 521 -1.36 -2.02 13.34
N ALA A 522 -1.37 -0.77 12.87
CA ALA A 522 -0.15 0.01 12.67
C ALA A 522 0.51 0.44 13.99
N SER A 523 -0.29 0.71 15.02
CA SER A 523 0.18 1.13 16.34
C SER A 523 -0.92 0.96 17.39
N PRO A 524 -0.58 0.66 18.67
CA PRO A 524 -1.55 0.74 19.76
C PRO A 524 -2.14 2.15 19.94
N ASP A 525 -1.43 3.18 19.48
CA ASP A 525 -1.83 4.59 19.56
C ASP A 525 -2.60 5.06 18.32
N ALA A 526 -2.76 4.20 17.30
CA ALA A 526 -3.48 4.55 16.08
C ALA A 526 -4.92 5.03 16.40
N PRO A 527 -5.38 6.12 15.78
CA PRO A 527 -6.77 6.58 15.94
C PRO A 527 -7.77 5.47 15.62
N ARG A 528 -8.86 5.38 16.39
CA ARG A 528 -9.92 4.38 16.20
C ARG A 528 -11.05 4.84 15.26
N ALA A 529 -11.03 6.12 14.93
CA ALA A 529 -11.93 6.77 13.97
C ALA A 529 -11.11 7.86 13.25
N PRO A 530 -11.50 8.27 12.03
CA PRO A 530 -10.91 9.43 11.39
C PRO A 530 -10.93 10.65 12.31
N ASP A 531 -9.79 11.30 12.53
CA ASP A 531 -9.74 12.54 13.30
C ASP A 531 -10.24 13.69 12.43
N SER A 532 -11.36 14.28 12.84
CA SER A 532 -12.03 15.35 12.08
C SER A 532 -11.12 16.55 11.76
N ARG A 533 -10.11 16.82 12.61
CA ARG A 533 -9.19 17.96 12.45
C ARG A 533 -8.15 17.66 11.38
N VAL A 534 -7.54 16.46 11.42
CA VAL A 534 -6.58 15.98 10.39
C VAL A 534 -7.26 15.88 9.03
N VAL A 535 -8.48 15.33 9.02
CA VAL A 535 -9.35 15.27 7.83
C VAL A 535 -9.61 16.68 7.28
N ALA A 536 -10.04 17.63 8.12
CA ALA A 536 -10.33 18.99 7.69
C ALA A 536 -9.09 19.72 7.14
N MET A 537 -7.94 19.63 7.83
CA MET A 537 -6.68 20.21 7.34
C MET A 537 -6.28 19.65 5.97
N THR A 538 -6.35 18.33 5.80
CA THR A 538 -6.00 17.67 4.54
C THR A 538 -6.96 18.05 3.42
N ARG A 539 -8.25 18.23 3.74
CA ARG A 539 -9.23 18.76 2.80
C ARG A 539 -8.97 20.21 2.42
N ASN A 540 -8.57 21.07 3.35
CA ASN A 540 -8.19 22.45 3.07
C ASN A 540 -6.97 22.50 2.14
N LEU A 541 -5.96 21.66 2.39
CA LEU A 541 -4.78 21.50 1.53
C LEU A 541 -5.17 21.09 0.11
N LEU A 542 -5.98 20.04 -0.04
CA LEU A 542 -6.43 19.58 -1.35
C LEU A 542 -7.30 20.63 -2.06
N ALA A 543 -8.19 21.31 -1.34
CA ALA A 543 -9.00 22.39 -1.91
C ALA A 543 -8.11 23.55 -2.41
N HIS A 544 -7.06 23.89 -1.66
CA HIS A 544 -6.13 24.96 -2.04
C HIS A 544 -5.40 24.63 -3.34
N VAL A 545 -4.82 23.43 -3.47
CA VAL A 545 -4.08 23.05 -4.68
C VAL A 545 -4.98 22.81 -5.89
N LEU A 546 -6.24 22.43 -5.68
CA LEU A 546 -7.22 22.27 -6.77
C LEU A 546 -7.80 23.59 -7.27
N ALA A 547 -7.75 24.65 -6.48
CA ALA A 547 -8.27 25.97 -6.84
C ALA A 547 -7.28 26.82 -7.64
N GLY A 548 -5.97 26.61 -7.47
CA GLY A 548 -4.92 27.18 -8.33
C GLY A 548 -4.82 26.40 -9.63
#